data_AF-A0A2T4VL39-F1
#
_entry.id   AF-A0A2T4VL39-F1
#
_cell.length_a   1.000
_cell.length_b   1.000
_cell.length_c   1.000
_cell.angle_alpha   90.00
_cell.angle_beta   90.00
_cell.angle_gamma   90.00
#
_symmetry.space_group_name_H-M   'P 1'
#
loop_
_entity.id
_entity.type
_entity.pdbx_description
1 polymer ?
#
loop_
_entity_poly.entity_id
_entity_poly.type
_entity_poly.pdbx_seq_one_letter_code
_entity_poly.pdbx_strand_id
1 'polypeptide(L)'
;MGSVNKRDFSLARHVGAAAREARARAGLTQAEVAERAELATEVYARLERGHMLPSVPSLLRLCRALGVDANSLLGLVTDTPPPWLAQAAPPSEERPALRRLLRSVRRLGAKQVDALTNVARFMGSAPGPRPPKQAAR
;
A
#
# COMPACT_ATOMS: atom_id res chain seq x y z
N MET A 1 13.66 22.69 -7.21
CA MET A 1 12.87 22.00 -6.17
C MET A 1 12.29 20.72 -6.77
N GLY A 2 12.76 19.55 -6.36
CA GLY A 2 12.30 18.27 -6.92
C GLY A 2 10.83 18.00 -6.64
N SER A 3 10.13 17.41 -7.62
CA SER A 3 8.74 16.94 -7.48
C SER A 3 8.60 16.05 -6.25
N VAL A 4 8.03 16.60 -5.17
CA VAL A 4 7.69 15.80 -4.01
C VAL A 4 6.58 14.84 -4.44
N ASN A 5 6.85 13.54 -4.33
CA ASN A 5 6.01 12.48 -4.85
C ASN A 5 4.65 12.49 -4.12
N LYS A 6 3.54 12.44 -4.86
CA LYS A 6 2.17 12.41 -4.30
C LYS A 6 1.98 11.25 -3.32
N ARG A 7 2.72 10.15 -3.48
CA ARG A 7 2.75 9.02 -2.54
C ARG A 7 3.36 9.40 -1.20
N ASP A 8 4.50 10.09 -1.21
CA ASP A 8 5.22 10.47 0.01
C ASP A 8 4.38 11.42 0.86
N PHE A 9 3.65 12.35 0.24
CA PHE A 9 2.69 13.21 0.94
C PHE A 9 1.54 12.43 1.58
N SER A 10 0.98 11.44 0.87
CA SER A 10 -0.10 10.61 1.40
C SER A 10 0.38 9.77 2.59
N LEU A 11 1.57 9.16 2.46
CA LEU A 11 2.19 8.41 3.54
C LEU A 11 2.54 9.32 4.73
N ALA A 12 3.10 10.50 4.50
CA ALA A 12 3.43 11.45 5.57
C ALA A 12 2.20 11.86 6.36
N ARG A 13 1.09 12.15 5.67
CA ARG A 13 -0.19 12.48 6.31
C ARG A 13 -0.73 11.32 7.13
N HIS A 14 -0.63 10.09 6.63
CA HIS A 14 -1.05 8.89 7.36
C HIS A 14 -0.22 8.68 8.62
N VAL A 15 1.10 8.65 8.49
CA VAL A 15 2.03 8.44 9.62
C VAL A 15 1.87 9.55 10.66
N GLY A 16 1.71 10.80 10.23
CA GLY A 16 1.47 11.94 11.13
C GLY A 16 0.17 11.81 11.92
N ALA A 17 -0.92 11.43 11.26
CA ALA A 17 -2.20 11.19 11.91
C ALA A 17 -2.12 10.03 12.92
N ALA A 18 -1.54 8.90 12.52
CA ALA A 18 -1.37 7.73 13.39
C ALA A 18 -0.49 8.05 14.62
N ALA A 19 0.58 8.82 14.44
CA ALA A 19 1.45 9.27 15.53
C ALA A 19 0.70 10.19 16.50
N ARG A 20 -0.10 11.13 15.98
CA ARG A 20 -0.93 12.03 16.80
C ARG A 20 -1.96 11.28 17.62
N GLU A 21 -2.61 10.29 17.03
CA GLU A 21 -3.57 9.44 17.73
C GLU A 21 -2.91 8.58 18.81
N ALA A 22 -1.76 7.96 18.50
CA ALA A 22 -0.99 7.20 19.49
C ALA A 22 -0.55 8.08 20.65
N ARG A 23 -0.08 9.30 20.37
CA ARG A 23 0.27 10.28 21.40
C ARG A 23 -0.91 10.63 22.28
N ALA A 24 -2.07 10.93 21.68
CA ALA A 24 -3.27 11.28 22.41
C ALA A 24 -3.74 10.13 23.32
N ARG A 25 -3.68 8.88 22.84
CA ARG A 25 -3.97 7.69 23.67
C ARG A 25 -2.99 7.50 24.82
N ALA A 26 -1.72 7.84 24.62
CA ALA A 26 -0.70 7.78 25.64
C ALA A 26 -0.73 8.96 26.63
N GLY A 27 -1.60 9.96 26.41
CA GLY A 27 -1.71 11.15 27.28
C GLY A 27 -0.49 12.08 27.22
N LEU A 28 0.30 12.02 26.14
CA LEU A 28 1.55 12.76 26.03
C LEU A 28 1.38 14.08 25.27
N THR A 29 2.18 15.08 25.62
CA THR A 29 2.37 16.31 24.86
C THR A 29 3.33 16.07 23.68
N GLN A 30 3.33 16.99 22.70
CA GLN A 30 4.29 16.94 21.60
C GLN A 30 5.74 17.04 22.10
N ALA A 31 5.99 17.83 23.15
CA ALA A 31 7.31 17.98 23.74
C ALA A 31 7.81 16.68 24.37
N GLU A 32 6.96 15.99 25.14
CA GLU A 32 7.32 14.71 25.77
C GLU A 32 7.63 13.61 24.74
N VAL A 33 6.85 13.52 23.66
CA VAL A 33 7.15 12.56 22.58
C VAL A 33 8.45 12.93 21.88
N ALA A 34 8.65 14.22 21.58
CA ALA A 34 9.86 14.69 20.92
C ALA A 34 11.12 14.40 21.75
N GLU A 35 11.07 14.67 23.06
CA GLU A 35 12.14 14.34 24.00
C GLU A 35 12.44 12.84 24.02
N ARG A 36 11.42 12.00 24.21
CA ARG A 36 11.56 10.53 24.25
C ARG A 36 12.04 9.94 22.92
N ALA A 37 11.70 10.57 21.80
CA ALA A 37 12.12 10.16 20.47
C ALA A 37 13.43 10.82 20.03
N GLU A 38 14.07 11.63 20.89
CA GLU A 38 15.28 12.40 20.59
C GLU A 38 15.13 13.23 19.29
N LEU A 39 14.04 13.98 19.21
CA LEU A 39 13.69 14.90 18.14
C LEU A 39 13.48 16.31 18.72
N ALA A 40 13.69 17.34 17.91
CA ALA A 40 13.21 18.66 18.26
C ALA A 40 11.68 18.70 18.20
N THR A 41 11.04 19.40 19.14
CA THR A 41 9.57 19.52 19.22
C THR A 41 8.94 19.99 17.91
N GLU A 42 9.59 20.93 17.21
CA GLU A 42 9.13 21.40 15.90
C GLU A 42 9.17 20.31 14.82
N VAL A 43 10.20 19.45 14.82
CA VAL A 43 10.32 18.32 13.89
C VAL A 43 9.16 17.34 14.12
N TYR A 44 8.87 17.01 15.38
CA TYR A 44 7.73 16.16 15.71
C TYR A 44 6.40 16.82 15.32
N ALA A 45 6.22 18.12 15.57
CA ALA A 45 5.00 18.84 15.17
C ALA A 45 4.81 18.92 13.64
N ARG A 46 5.89 18.97 12.86
CA ARG A 46 5.84 18.88 11.39
C ARG A 46 5.46 17.47 10.93
N LEU A 47 5.99 16.45 11.60
CA LEU A 47 5.67 15.05 11.35
C LEU A 47 4.19 14.76 11.63
N GLU A 48 3.65 15.16 12.79
CA GLU A 48 2.23 14.96 13.12
C GLU A 48 1.27 15.60 12.10
N ARG A 49 1.68 16.71 11.49
CA ARG A 49 0.91 17.39 10.44
C ARG A 49 1.09 16.78 9.05
N GLY A 50 1.96 15.78 8.91
CA GLY A 50 2.26 15.14 7.64
C GLY A 50 3.09 16.00 6.68
N HIS A 51 3.84 16.98 7.19
CA HIS A 51 4.71 17.82 6.37
C HIS A 51 6.09 17.19 6.11
N MET A 52 6.39 16.06 6.75
CA MET A 52 7.61 15.30 6.52
C MET A 52 7.44 13.83 6.95
N LEU A 53 8.25 12.96 6.36
CA LEU A 53 8.40 11.58 6.80
C LEU A 53 9.56 11.46 7.80
N PRO A 54 9.43 10.60 8.82
CA PRO A 54 10.59 10.19 9.60
C PRO A 54 11.53 9.32 8.75
N SER A 55 12.82 9.38 9.04
CA SER A 55 13.75 8.32 8.63
C SER A 55 13.43 7.02 9.35
N VAL A 56 13.91 5.87 8.86
CA VAL A 56 13.69 4.57 9.52
C VAL A 56 14.19 4.58 10.98
N PRO A 57 15.39 5.10 11.32
CA PRO A 57 15.81 5.22 12.71
C PRO A 57 14.89 6.11 13.56
N SER A 58 14.42 7.24 13.02
CA SER A 58 13.47 8.11 13.72
C SER A 58 12.11 7.45 13.92
N LEU A 59 11.64 6.66 12.96
CA LEU A 59 10.42 5.87 13.09
C LEU A 59 10.54 4.87 14.25
N LEU A 60 11.67 4.18 14.39
CA LEU A 60 11.90 3.24 15.51
C LEU A 60 11.88 3.95 16.86
N ARG A 61 12.50 5.14 16.96
CA ARG A 61 12.44 5.96 18.19
C ARG A 61 11.02 6.41 18.52
N LEU A 62 10.25 6.82 17.51
CA LEU A 62 8.84 7.16 17.67
C LEU A 62 7.99 5.98 18.14
N CYS A 63 8.18 4.79 17.57
CA CYS A 63 7.51 3.57 18.00
C CYS A 63 7.72 3.31 19.51
N ARG A 64 8.97 3.42 19.97
CA ARG A 64 9.32 3.29 21.40
C ARG A 64 8.68 4.38 22.25
N ALA A 65 8.77 5.64 21.83
CA ALA A 65 8.22 6.77 22.57
C ALA A 65 6.69 6.73 22.71
N LEU A 66 6.01 6.23 21.68
CA LEU A 66 4.55 6.17 21.58
C LEU A 66 3.95 4.82 22.05
N GLY A 67 4.78 3.81 22.31
CA GLY A 67 4.32 2.47 22.71
C GLY A 67 3.54 1.74 21.62
N VAL A 68 3.87 1.95 20.35
CA VAL A 68 3.21 1.32 19.18
C VAL A 68 4.23 0.70 18.24
N ASP A 69 3.81 -0.27 17.44
CA ASP A 69 4.66 -0.85 16.40
C ASP A 69 4.63 -0.03 15.08
N ALA A 70 5.58 -0.34 14.20
CA ALA A 70 5.67 0.32 12.90
C ALA A 70 4.47 0.00 11.99
N ASN A 71 3.87 -1.19 12.12
CA ASN A 71 2.70 -1.56 11.33
C ASN A 71 1.51 -0.65 11.65
N SER A 72 1.35 -0.28 12.91
CA SER A 72 0.31 0.64 13.39
C SER A 72 0.52 2.05 12.83
N LEU A 73 1.75 2.57 12.88
CA LEU A 73 2.06 3.90 12.34
C LEU A 73 1.95 3.96 10.83
N LEU A 74 2.31 2.88 10.13
CA LEU A 74 2.20 2.80 8.67
C LEU A 74 0.76 2.49 8.23
N GLY A 75 -0.05 1.83 9.06
CA GLY A 75 -1.41 1.39 8.70
C GLY A 75 -1.44 0.05 7.96
N LEU A 76 -0.48 -0.84 8.24
CA LEU A 76 -0.37 -2.17 7.63
C LEU A 76 -1.25 -3.24 8.31
N VAL A 77 -1.99 -2.88 9.36
CA VAL A 77 -2.81 -3.81 10.17
C VAL A 77 -4.28 -3.87 9.69
N THR A 78 -4.57 -3.44 8.47
CA THR A 78 -5.95 -3.26 7.97
C THR A 78 -6.25 -4.18 6.79
N ASP A 79 -7.47 -4.72 6.72
CA ASP A 79 -7.93 -5.57 5.60
C ASP A 79 -7.98 -4.81 4.26
N THR A 80 -8.11 -3.48 4.34
CA THR A 80 -8.06 -2.59 3.18
C THR A 80 -6.75 -1.82 3.19
N PRO A 81 -5.87 -1.98 2.18
CA PRO A 81 -4.58 -1.31 2.17
C PRO A 81 -4.76 0.22 2.21
N PRO A 82 -3.94 0.95 2.99
CA PRO A 82 -4.09 2.39 3.15
C PRO A 82 -3.87 3.12 1.82
N PRO A 83 -4.47 4.30 1.59
CA PRO A 83 -4.46 4.99 0.29
C PRO A 83 -3.07 5.26 -0.29
N TRP A 84 -2.07 5.42 0.56
CA TRP A 84 -0.67 5.61 0.15
C TRP A 84 -0.03 4.32 -0.39
N LEU A 85 -0.48 3.15 0.07
CA LEU A 85 -0.07 1.82 -0.40
C LEU A 85 -0.92 1.38 -1.60
N ALA A 86 -2.21 1.71 -1.56
CA ALA A 86 -3.24 1.26 -2.50
C ALA A 86 -3.31 2.05 -3.81
N GLN A 87 -2.23 2.70 -4.27
CA GLN A 87 -2.31 3.28 -5.62
C GLN A 87 -2.64 2.17 -6.61
N ALA A 88 -3.82 2.30 -7.24
CA ALA A 88 -4.27 1.49 -8.34
C ALA A 88 -3.06 1.27 -9.26
N ALA A 89 -2.83 0.01 -9.63
CA ALA A 89 -1.91 -0.32 -10.71
C ALA A 89 -2.00 0.80 -11.76
N PRO A 90 -0.87 1.44 -12.14
CA PRO A 90 -0.90 2.55 -13.11
C PRO A 90 -1.86 2.13 -14.18
N PRO A 91 -2.95 2.91 -14.46
CA PRO A 91 -4.18 2.38 -15.06
C PRO A 91 -3.70 1.41 -16.07
N SER A 92 -3.82 0.11 -15.73
CA SER A 92 -3.10 -0.83 -16.58
C SER A 92 -3.68 -0.56 -17.94
N GLU A 93 -2.93 -0.78 -19.01
CA GLU A 93 -3.58 -0.99 -20.28
C GLU A 93 -4.41 -2.28 -20.14
N GLU A 94 -5.43 -2.19 -19.30
CA GLU A 94 -6.32 -3.20 -18.80
C GLU A 94 -7.15 -3.39 -20.04
N ARG A 95 -6.68 -4.33 -20.86
CA ARG A 95 -7.15 -4.52 -22.23
C ARG A 95 -8.67 -4.39 -22.18
N PRO A 96 -9.31 -3.57 -23.03
CA PRO A 96 -10.76 -3.39 -22.97
C PRO A 96 -11.54 -4.72 -22.92
N ALA A 97 -10.95 -5.79 -23.48
CA ALA A 97 -11.38 -7.17 -23.32
C ALA A 97 -11.44 -7.68 -21.87
N LEU A 98 -10.39 -7.47 -21.06
CA LEU A 98 -10.35 -7.83 -19.64
C LEU A 98 -11.42 -7.09 -18.83
N ARG A 99 -11.60 -5.78 -19.07
CA ARG A 99 -12.65 -4.99 -18.41
C ARG A 99 -14.06 -5.45 -18.78
N ARG A 100 -14.28 -5.80 -20.04
CA ARG A 100 -15.55 -6.40 -20.50
C ARG A 100 -15.79 -7.76 -19.83
N LEU A 101 -14.76 -8.61 -19.78
CA LEU A 101 -14.83 -9.91 -19.13
C LEU A 101 -15.19 -9.77 -17.66
N LEU A 102 -14.46 -8.96 -16.88
CA LEU A 102 -14.74 -8.75 -15.46
C LEU A 102 -16.16 -8.25 -15.19
N ARG A 103 -16.71 -7.37 -16.04
CA ARG A 103 -18.11 -6.93 -15.94
C ARG A 103 -19.10 -8.06 -16.17
N SER A 104 -18.84 -8.92 -17.15
CA SER A 104 -19.68 -10.10 -17.39
C SER A 104 -19.61 -11.08 -16.23
N VAL A 105 -18.40 -11.35 -15.71
CA VAL A 105 -18.18 -12.28 -14.59
C VAL A 105 -18.90 -11.84 -13.31
N ARG A 106 -18.91 -10.54 -13.00
CA ARG A 106 -19.62 -10.00 -11.81
C ARG A 106 -21.13 -10.21 -11.83
N ARG A 107 -21.73 -10.53 -12.98
CA ARG A 107 -23.18 -10.79 -13.13
C ARG A 107 -23.52 -12.28 -13.07
N LEU A 108 -22.52 -13.15 -12.96
CA LEU A 108 -22.70 -14.60 -12.97
C LEU A 108 -22.94 -15.14 -11.56
N GLY A 109 -23.71 -16.24 -11.47
CA GLY A 109 -23.88 -17.00 -10.23
C GLY A 109 -22.71 -17.95 -9.97
N ALA A 110 -22.60 -18.48 -8.74
CA ALA A 110 -21.47 -19.30 -8.28
C ALA A 110 -21.10 -20.45 -9.24
N LYS A 111 -22.07 -21.26 -9.68
CA LYS A 111 -21.84 -22.37 -10.62
C LYS A 111 -21.23 -21.94 -11.97
N GLN A 112 -21.57 -20.74 -12.44
CA GLN A 112 -21.07 -20.19 -13.70
C GLN A 112 -19.66 -19.63 -13.54
N VAL A 113 -19.34 -19.08 -12.36
CA VAL A 113 -17.98 -18.66 -12.02
C VAL A 113 -17.06 -19.89 -11.95
N ASP A 114 -17.50 -20.97 -11.30
CA ASP A 114 -16.72 -22.22 -11.22
C ASP A 114 -16.42 -22.80 -12.61
N ALA A 115 -17.41 -22.81 -13.50
CA ALA A 115 -17.25 -23.24 -14.88
C ALA A 115 -16.22 -22.38 -15.63
N LEU A 116 -16.27 -21.06 -15.48
CA LEU A 116 -15.30 -20.14 -16.08
C LEU A 116 -13.88 -20.37 -15.54
N THR A 117 -13.72 -20.61 -14.24
CA THR A 117 -12.42 -20.92 -13.64
C THR A 117 -11.84 -22.22 -14.19
N ASN A 118 -12.68 -23.24 -14.45
CA ASN A 118 -12.24 -24.48 -15.09
C ASN A 118 -11.76 -24.24 -16.53
N VAL A 119 -12.49 -23.45 -17.32
CA VAL A 119 -12.08 -23.07 -18.68
C VAL A 119 -10.76 -22.29 -18.67
N ALA A 120 -10.62 -21.32 -17.77
CA ALA A 120 -9.40 -20.52 -17.65
C ALA A 120 -8.17 -21.38 -17.28
N ARG A 121 -8.32 -22.36 -16.38
CA ARG A 121 -7.27 -23.33 -16.05
C ARG A 121 -6.87 -24.16 -17.27
N PHE A 122 -7.82 -24.57 -18.09
CA PHE A 122 -7.54 -25.33 -19.32
C PHE A 122 -6.76 -24.49 -20.34
N MET A 123 -7.12 -23.21 -20.53
CA MET A 123 -6.38 -22.31 -21.43
C MET A 123 -4.94 -22.05 -20.94
N GLY A 124 -4.71 -22.01 -19.63
CA GLY A 124 -3.38 -21.83 -19.04
C GLY A 124 -2.47 -23.06 -19.12
N SER A 125 -3.02 -24.23 -19.49
CA SER A 125 -2.30 -25.51 -19.54
C SER A 125 -1.94 -25.97 -20.96
N ALA A 126 -2.23 -25.18 -22.00
CA ALA A 126 -1.88 -25.55 -23.38
C ALA A 126 -0.36 -25.39 -23.61
N PRO A 127 0.36 -26.43 -24.09
CA PRO A 127 1.76 -26.28 -24.47
C PRO A 127 1.87 -25.30 -25.63
N GLY A 128 2.80 -24.34 -25.52
CA GLY A 128 3.05 -23.33 -26.54
C GLY A 128 3.34 -23.94 -27.93
N PRO A 129 3.21 -23.14 -29.00
CA PRO A 129 3.33 -23.65 -30.37
C PRO A 129 4.72 -24.27 -30.61
N ARG A 130 4.76 -25.51 -31.13
CA ARG A 130 6.01 -26.16 -31.53
C ARG A 130 6.66 -25.35 -32.66
N PRO A 131 7.96 -25.05 -32.60
CA PRO A 131 8.63 -24.35 -33.70
C PRO A 131 8.61 -25.21 -34.97
N PRO A 132 8.55 -24.58 -36.15
CA PRO A 132 8.49 -25.32 -37.41
C PRO A 132 9.77 -26.14 -37.61
N LYS A 133 9.60 -27.39 -38.04
CA LYS A 133 10.72 -28.28 -38.41
C LYS A 133 11.51 -27.60 -39.52
N GLN A 134 12.77 -27.27 -39.25
CA GLN A 134 13.69 -26.81 -40.28
C GLN A 134 13.82 -27.94 -41.31
N ALA A 135 13.46 -27.64 -42.56
CA ALA A 135 13.65 -28.54 -43.68
C ALA A 135 15.16 -28.66 -43.93
N ALA A 136 15.67 -29.88 -43.83
CA ALA A 136 17.02 -30.21 -44.23
C ALA A 136 17.20 -29.91 -45.72
N ARG A 137 18.22 -29.11 -46.04
CA ARG A 137 18.98 -29.16 -47.29
C ARG A 137 20.38 -28.65 -47.02
#